data_AF-A0A2K2VEV2-F1
#
_entry.id   AF-A0A2K2VEV2-F1
#
_cell.length_a   1.000
_cell.length_b   1.000
_cell.length_c   1.000
_cell.angle_alpha   90.00
_cell.angle_beta   90.00
_cell.angle_gamma   90.00
#
_symmetry.space_group_name_H-M   'P 1'
#
loop_
_entity.id
_entity.type
_entity.pdbx_description
1 polymer ?
#
loop_
_entity_poly.entity_id
_entity_poly.type
_entity_poly.pdbx_seq_one_letter_code
_entity_poly.pdbx_strand_id
1 'polypeptide(L)' 'MIMSQNSISLSLIEEYEINGVKRFKFREEKTGIIINVAGRDAEDAKKRAVQVASVVFGLEVENSAIGSDGN' A
#
# COMPACT_ATOMS: atom_id res chain seq x y z
N MET A 1 -3.40 -7.43 -27.66
CA MET A 1 -3.64 -7.32 -26.20
C MET A 1 -2.38 -6.74 -25.58
N ILE A 2 -2.43 -5.49 -25.13
CA ILE A 2 -1.30 -4.83 -24.47
C ILE A 2 -1.59 -4.90 -22.98
N MET A 3 -0.94 -5.82 -22.27
CA MET A 3 -1.03 -5.90 -20.82
C MET A 3 -0.05 -4.87 -20.24
N SER A 4 -0.56 -3.70 -19.83
CA SER A 4 0.23 -2.73 -19.06
C SER A 4 0.43 -3.27 -17.65
N GLN A 5 1.54 -3.98 -17.43
CA GLN A 5 1.99 -4.39 -16.11
C GLN A 5 2.57 -3.17 -15.36
N ASN A 6 1.72 -2.41 -14.67
CA ASN A 6 2.19 -1.37 -13.76
C ASN A 6 1.95 -1.74 -12.29
N SER A 7 2.29 -2.98 -11.92
CA SER A 7 2.29 -3.41 -10.52
C SER A 7 3.27 -2.56 -9.70
N ILE A 8 2.75 -1.99 -8.61
CA ILE A 8 3.50 -1.16 -7.66
C ILE A 8 4.00 -2.08 -6.54
N SER A 9 5.32 -2.15 -6.37
CA SER A 9 5.93 -2.88 -5.25
C SER A 9 6.11 -1.95 -4.06
N LEU A 10 5.37 -2.21 -2.98
CA LEU A 10 5.44 -1.47 -1.73
C LEU A 10 6.08 -2.32 -0.63
N SER A 11 7.18 -1.83 -0.08
CA SER A 11 7.93 -2.46 1.01
C SER A 11 7.74 -1.65 2.30
N LEU A 12 7.30 -2.30 3.37
CA LEU A 12 7.21 -1.65 4.69
C LEU A 12 8.64 -1.39 5.19
N ILE A 13 8.96 -0.12 5.46
CA ILE A 13 10.26 0.30 5.98
C ILE A 13 10.21 0.46 7.49
N GLU A 14 9.11 1.04 7.99
CA GLU A 14 9.04 1.48 9.37
C GLU A 14 7.59 1.51 9.86
N GLU A 15 7.40 1.04 11.09
CA GLU A 15 6.20 1.24 11.89
C GLU A 15 6.57 2.15 13.06
N TYR A 16 5.77 3.18 13.30
CA TYR A 16 5.98 4.12 14.40
C TYR A 16 4.65 4.67 14.90
N GLU A 17 4.63 5.10 16.16
CA GLU A 17 3.43 5.67 16.78
C GLU A 17 3.67 7.15 17.11
N ILE A 18 2.72 8.01 16.74
CA ILE A 18 2.73 9.44 17.11
C ILE A 18 1.39 9.77 17.74
N ASN A 19 1.40 10.30 18.98
CA ASN A 19 0.20 10.66 19.73
C ASN A 19 -0.83 9.51 19.84
N GLY A 20 -0.37 8.28 20.05
CA GLY A 20 -1.23 7.10 20.12
C GLY A 20 -1.79 6.63 18.77
N VAL A 21 -1.32 7.20 17.65
CA VAL A 21 -1.73 6.80 16.30
C VAL A 21 -0.59 6.05 15.63
N LYS A 22 -0.83 4.76 15.35
CA LYS A 22 0.08 3.92 14.56
C LYS A 22 0.17 4.41 13.12
N ARG A 23 1.40 4.54 12.64
CA ARG A 23 1.75 4.99 11.31
C ARG A 23 2.76 4.03 10.70
N PHE A 24 2.65 3.89 9.39
CA PHE A 24 3.43 2.96 8.60
C PHE A 24 4.02 3.70 7.41
N LYS A 25 5.32 3.50 7.19
CA LYS A 25 6.05 4.00 6.02
C LYS A 25 6.24 2.86 5.04
N PHE A 26 5.68 3.02 3.85
CA PHE A 26 5.93 2.13 2.72
C PHE A 26 6.85 2.82 1.73
N ARG A 27 7.89 2.13 1.27
CA ARG A 27 8.69 2.54 0.12
C ARG A 27 8.13 1.92 -1.13
N GLU A 28 8.02 2.69 -2.19
CA GLU A 28 7.91 2.15 -3.53
C GLU A 28 9.31 1.86 -4.07
N GLU A 29 9.52 0.65 -4.60
CA GLU A 29 10.86 0.17 -4.95
C GLU A 29 11.43 0.80 -6.23
N LYS A 30 10.61 1.15 -7.22
CA LYS A 30 11.08 1.69 -8.50
C LYS A 30 11.44 3.17 -8.44
N THR A 31 10.64 3.95 -7.73
CA THR A 31 10.73 5.42 -7.63
C THR A 31 11.35 5.87 -6.31
N GLY A 32 11.42 4.98 -5.32
CA GLY A 32 11.93 5.31 -3.99
C GLY A 32 10.97 6.19 -3.16
N ILE A 33 9.74 6.40 -3.62
CA ILE A 33 8.76 7.25 -2.93
C ILE A 33 8.37 6.63 -1.59
N ILE A 34 8.27 7.47 -0.57
CA ILE A 34 7.85 7.06 0.78
C ILE A 34 6.41 7.50 1.01
N ILE A 35 5.53 6.53 1.20
CA ILE A 35 4.11 6.73 1.49
C ILE A 35 3.92 6.53 3.00
N ASN A 36 3.53 7.61 3.68
CA ASN A 36 3.19 7.58 5.10
C ASN A 36 1.68 7.46 5.24
N VAL A 37 1.23 6.42 5.94
CA VAL A 37 -0.19 6.22 6.21
C VAL A 37 -0.41 5.90 7.67
N ALA A 38 -1.46 6.47 8.24
CA ALA A 38 -2.00 6.01 9.51
C ALA A 38 -2.84 4.77 9.26
N GLY A 39 -2.67 3.75 10.11
CA GLY A 39 -3.43 2.51 10.02
C GLY A 39 -3.56 1.86 11.38
N ARG A 40 -4.54 0.97 11.54
CA ARG A 40 -4.70 0.20 12.79
C ARG A 40 -3.65 -0.91 12.89
N ASP A 41 -3.36 -1.53 11.75
CA ASP A 41 -2.46 -2.66 11.59
C ASP A 41 -1.79 -2.59 10.21
N ALA A 42 -0.71 -3.35 10.01
CA ALA A 42 0.06 -3.33 8.77
C ALA A 42 -0.78 -3.61 7.51
N GLU A 43 -1.82 -4.45 7.61
CA GLU A 43 -2.70 -4.78 6.48
C GLU A 43 -3.61 -3.60 6.09
N ASP A 44 -4.25 -2.94 7.06
CA ASP A 44 -5.05 -1.72 6.84
C ASP A 44 -4.18 -0.60 6.26
N ALA A 45 -2.98 -0.44 6.81
CA ALA A 45 -2.01 0.51 6.33
C ALA A 45 -1.58 0.22 4.88
N LYS A 46 -1.31 -1.05 4.54
CA LYS A 46 -0.95 -1.45 3.16
C LYS A 46 -2.07 -1.12 2.17
N LYS A 47 -3.33 -1.45 2.49
CA LYS A 47 -4.49 -1.12 1.64
C LYS A 47 -4.60 0.38 1.38
N ARG A 48 -4.40 1.20 2.42
CA ARG A 48 -4.40 2.67 2.30
C ARG A 48 -3.23 3.18 1.45
N ALA A 49 -2.03 2.68 1.68
CA ALA A 49 -0.84 3.07 0.92
C ALA A 49 -0.99 2.77 -0.58
N VAL A 50 -1.56 1.60 -0.88
CA VAL A 50 -1.93 1.17 -2.23
C VAL A 50 -2.96 2.12 -2.87
N GLN A 51 -4.02 2.48 -2.13
CA GLN A 51 -5.05 3.39 -2.62
C GLN A 51 -4.49 4.79 -2.89
N VAL A 52 -3.63 5.31 -2.00
CA VAL A 52 -2.92 6.58 -2.20
C VAL A 52 -2.02 6.51 -3.43
N ALA A 53 -1.27 5.41 -3.60
CA ALA A 53 -0.43 5.22 -4.77
C ALA A 53 -1.25 5.19 -6.07
N SER A 54 -2.42 4.54 -6.06
CA SER A 54 -3.33 4.52 -7.20
C SER A 54 -3.82 5.91 -7.60
N VAL A 55 -4.26 6.72 -6.63
CA VAL A 55 -4.77 8.08 -6.87
C VAL A 55 -3.66 9.04 -7.30
N VAL A 56 -2.51 8.98 -6.65
CA VAL A 56 -1.40 9.92 -6.88
C VAL A 56 -0.65 9.61 -8.17
N PHE A 57 -0.47 8.33 -8.51
CA PHE A 57 0.31 7.90 -9.67
C PHE A 57 -0.56 7.47 -10.86
N GLY A 58 -1.90 7.46 -10.73
CA GLY A 58 -2.82 7.04 -11.79
C GLY A 58 -2.67 5.56 -12.15
N LEU A 59 -2.27 4.74 -11.18
CA LEU A 59 -1.90 3.34 -11.41
C LEU A 59 -3.05 2.40 -11.01
N GLU A 60 -3.39 1.48 -11.91
CA GLU A 60 -4.34 0.40 -11.63
C GLU A 60 -3.69 -0.61 -10.68
N VAL A 61 -4.33 -0.83 -9.52
CA VAL A 61 -3.83 -1.77 -8.53
C VAL A 61 -4.56 -3.10 -8.69
N GLU A 62 -3.84 -4.16 -9.05
CA GLU A 62 -4.34 -5.53 -8.83
C GLU A 62 -4.43 -5.79 -7.33
N ASN A 63 -5.66 -5.74 -6.79
CA ASN A 63 -5.96 -6.38 -5.52
C ASN A 63 -5.92 -7.89 -5.75
N SER A 64 -4.78 -8.53 -5.45
CA SER A 64 -4.79 -9.98 -5.24
C SER A 64 -5.72 -10.25 -4.07
N ALA A 65 -6.91 -10.77 -4.41
CA ALA A 65 -8.02 -11.00 -3.51
C ALA A 65 -7.54 -11.64 -2.21
N ILE A 66 -7.77 -10.93 -1.10
CA ILE A 66 -7.86 -11.55 0.21
C ILE A 66 -9.06 -12.47 0.13
N GLY A 67 -8.80 -13.78 0.07
CA GLY A 67 -9.82 -14.81 0.04
C GLY A 67 -10.75 -14.66 1.22
N SER A 68 -12.03 -14.42 0.94
CA SER A 68 -13.10 -14.80 1.86
C SER A 68 -13.37 -16.28 1.64
N ASP A 69 -12.63 -17.11 2.37
CA ASP A 69 -13.06 -18.48 2.64
C ASP A 69 -14.32 -18.39 3.51
N GLY A 70 -15.44 -18.84 2.96
CA GLY A 70 -16.75 -18.69 3.55
C GLY A 70 -17.74 -19.62 2.87
N ASN A 71 -17.60 -20.92 3.14
CA ASN A 71 -18.70 -21.88 3.07
C ASN A 71 -18.58 -22.91 4.19
#